data_AF-A0A7W8VHL0-F1
#
_entry.id   AF-A0A7W8VHL0-F1
#
_cell.length_a   1.000
_cell.length_b   1.000
_cell.length_c   1.000
_cell.angle_alpha   90.00
_cell.angle_beta   90.00
_cell.angle_gamma   90.00
#
_symmetry.space_group_name_H-M   'P 1'
#
loop_
_entity.id
_entity.type
_entity.pdbx_description
1 polymer ?
#
loop_
_entity_poly.entity_id
_entity_poly.type
_entity_poly.pdbx_seq_one_letter_code
_entity_poly.pdbx_strand_id
1 'polypeptide(L)'
;MDWSPSQSADIPFHLGIPEELTALPPAGPATDLVAPITERTGAADVRRDLSLFAEAMRAARKTLPLPSPDPIEDDPRESQANRDNDEAFGIVRVAGPPLPLMLDGLLKAAAGVVEAAADHGTRLPAEEWTALVHGFDTMLGWLGGDDRPSSRPPLASPPEEGPESNADDGVLVRWVRGHHLFMAICQACALALAHARQAQQRGAPASARTALGVAAVMMSSGRATLRFAADASPTDYTTRIRPTLMPPVAPPRMSGLHWRDHEELIRQIRAVSRSWTQLARHAPRQAEEFESVLATTYDAHRNVCSHFVGEEPSLLASSGSRGSASASGPSVLDRLRRQRLSLLSSAPED
;
A
#
# COMPACT_ATOMS: atom_id res chain seq x y z
N MET A 1 0.52 30.94 -0.85
CA MET A 1 1.27 30.00 0.01
C MET A 1 1.75 28.95 -0.96
N ASP A 2 3.03 29.01 -1.35
CA ASP A 2 3.61 28.12 -2.35
C ASP A 2 3.93 26.79 -1.67
N TRP A 3 2.90 25.96 -1.50
CA TRP A 3 3.08 24.60 -1.01
C TRP A 3 3.69 23.76 -2.13
N SER A 4 4.85 23.13 -1.86
CA SER A 4 5.43 22.12 -2.73
C SER A 4 5.33 20.77 -2.02
N PRO A 5 4.98 19.67 -2.72
CA PRO A 5 5.07 18.31 -2.18
C PRO A 5 6.41 18.02 -1.49
N SER A 6 7.49 18.67 -1.96
CA SER A 6 8.86 18.56 -1.41
C SER A 6 9.02 19.07 0.03
N GLN A 7 8.07 19.85 0.55
CA GLN A 7 8.12 20.42 1.89
C GLN A 7 7.51 19.50 2.96
N SER A 8 6.67 18.53 2.58
CA SER A 8 5.93 17.66 3.53
C SER A 8 6.38 16.18 3.54
N ALA A 9 7.32 15.79 2.67
CA ALA A 9 7.84 14.43 2.62
C ALA A 9 9.28 14.41 2.08
N ASP A 10 10.07 13.39 2.48
CA ASP A 10 11.39 13.10 1.91
C ASP A 10 11.27 12.70 0.43
N ILE A 11 11.04 13.68 -0.43
CA ILE A 11 11.02 13.54 -1.88
C ILE A 11 12.46 13.70 -2.39
N PRO A 12 12.91 12.84 -3.31
CA PRO A 12 12.14 11.81 -4.03
C PRO A 12 11.86 10.54 -3.23
N PHE A 13 10.67 9.96 -3.41
CA PHE A 13 10.30 8.62 -2.91
C PHE A 13 10.58 7.57 -3.99
N HIS A 14 11.66 6.79 -3.83
CA HIS A 14 12.06 5.80 -4.82
C HIS A 14 11.23 4.53 -4.72
N LEU A 15 10.71 4.05 -5.86
CA LEU A 15 10.10 2.73 -6.00
C LEU A 15 10.65 1.99 -7.22
N GLY A 16 10.74 0.68 -7.12
CA GLY A 16 11.01 -0.17 -8.29
C GLY A 16 9.78 -0.30 -9.20
N ILE A 17 9.98 -0.99 -10.32
CA ILE A 17 8.93 -1.34 -11.25
C ILE A 17 8.14 -2.56 -10.72
N PRO A 18 6.82 -2.43 -10.48
CA PRO A 18 6.06 -3.49 -9.81
C PRO A 18 5.90 -4.75 -10.68
N GLU A 19 5.91 -4.64 -12.01
CA GLU A 19 5.89 -5.79 -12.92
C GLU A 19 7.15 -6.65 -12.82
N GLU A 20 8.31 -6.04 -12.57
CA GLU A 20 9.58 -6.76 -12.42
C GLU A 20 9.64 -7.53 -11.10
N LEU A 21 9.06 -6.95 -10.05
CA LEU A 21 8.91 -7.62 -8.76
C LEU A 21 8.06 -8.88 -8.87
N THR A 22 6.89 -8.81 -9.50
CA THR A 22 5.97 -9.96 -9.61
C THR A 22 6.39 -10.99 -10.66
N ALA A 23 7.35 -10.64 -11.53
CA ALA A 23 7.99 -11.57 -12.43
C ALA A 23 9.04 -12.45 -11.73
N LEU A 24 9.49 -12.08 -10.52
CA LEU A 24 10.40 -12.91 -9.75
C LEU A 24 9.77 -14.30 -9.51
N PRO A 25 10.55 -15.38 -9.67
CA PRO A 25 10.11 -16.68 -9.21
C PRO A 25 10.07 -16.69 -7.67
N PRO A 26 9.27 -17.58 -7.04
CA PRO A 26 9.40 -17.82 -5.62
C PRO A 26 10.80 -18.39 -5.40
N ALA A 27 11.67 -17.56 -4.83
CA ALA A 27 12.99 -17.96 -4.39
C ALA A 27 12.89 -18.54 -2.97
N GLY A 28 13.96 -19.19 -2.52
CA GLY A 28 14.12 -19.47 -1.09
C GLY A 28 14.11 -18.17 -0.26
N PRO A 29 14.12 -18.28 1.07
CA PRO A 29 14.08 -17.12 1.93
C PRO A 29 15.28 -16.20 1.66
N ALA A 30 15.02 -14.89 1.61
CA ALA A 30 16.02 -13.84 1.51
C ALA A 30 16.56 -13.47 2.91
N THR A 31 16.92 -14.48 3.71
CA THR A 31 17.27 -14.33 5.12
C THR A 31 18.40 -13.31 5.32
N ASP A 32 19.44 -13.33 4.49
CA ASP A 32 20.56 -12.38 4.58
C ASP A 32 20.12 -10.92 4.39
N LEU A 33 19.06 -10.70 3.61
CA LEU A 33 18.52 -9.37 3.34
C LEU A 33 17.63 -8.88 4.49
N VAL A 34 16.81 -9.77 5.08
CA VAL A 34 15.79 -9.38 6.06
C VAL A 34 16.16 -9.59 7.52
N ALA A 35 17.15 -10.44 7.82
CA ALA A 35 17.57 -10.70 9.19
C ALA A 35 18.10 -9.43 9.88
N PRO A 36 18.97 -8.60 9.26
CA PRO A 36 19.43 -7.35 9.88
C PRO A 36 18.29 -6.35 10.13
N ILE A 37 17.29 -6.33 9.25
CA ILE A 37 16.11 -5.47 9.38
C ILE A 37 15.25 -5.94 10.55
N THR A 38 15.00 -7.24 10.61
CA THR A 38 14.19 -7.91 11.64
C THR A 38 14.81 -7.74 13.03
N GLU A 39 16.13 -7.93 13.14
CA GLU A 39 16.85 -7.76 14.40
C GLU A 39 16.70 -6.33 14.93
N ARG A 40 16.97 -5.32 14.09
CA ARG A 40 16.90 -3.91 14.48
C ARG A 40 15.49 -3.46 14.84
N THR A 41 14.51 -3.84 14.04
CA THR A 41 13.11 -3.39 14.22
C THR A 41 12.33 -4.26 15.21
N GLY A 42 12.86 -5.44 15.58
CA GLY A 42 12.21 -6.38 16.50
C GLY A 42 12.54 -6.17 17.98
N ALA A 43 13.55 -5.35 18.30
CA ALA A 43 13.99 -5.12 19.67
C ALA A 43 12.90 -4.45 20.53
N ALA A 44 12.75 -4.90 21.78
CA ALA A 44 11.62 -4.53 22.63
C ALA A 44 11.65 -3.07 23.09
N ASP A 45 12.83 -2.50 23.28
CA ASP A 45 13.05 -1.07 23.53
C ASP A 45 12.69 -0.24 22.29
N VAL A 46 13.15 -0.66 21.10
CA VAL A 46 12.80 -0.02 19.83
C VAL A 46 11.28 -0.04 19.59
N ARG A 47 10.60 -1.13 19.92
CA ARG A 47 9.13 -1.24 19.76
C ARG A 47 8.33 -0.37 20.72
N ARG A 48 8.91 0.09 21.82
CA ARG A 48 8.21 0.93 22.82
C ARG A 48 8.23 2.42 22.49
N ASP A 49 8.93 2.81 21.43
CA ASP A 49 9.13 4.21 21.05
C ASP A 49 9.03 4.35 19.53
N LEU A 50 8.09 5.17 19.07
CA LEU A 50 7.85 5.37 17.63
C LEU A 50 9.06 5.98 16.92
N SER A 51 9.75 6.92 17.57
CA SER A 51 10.90 7.60 17.00
C SER A 51 12.09 6.65 16.87
N LEU A 52 12.34 5.82 17.89
CA LEU A 52 13.37 4.76 17.81
C LEU A 52 13.04 3.72 16.73
N PHE A 53 11.76 3.35 16.59
CA PHE A 53 11.33 2.42 15.56
C PHE A 53 11.53 2.98 14.14
N ALA A 54 11.17 4.25 13.91
CA ALA A 54 11.43 4.92 12.64
C ALA A 54 12.94 5.04 12.35
N GLU A 55 13.76 5.39 13.35
CA GLU A 55 15.22 5.43 13.21
C GLU A 55 15.79 4.05 12.88
N ALA A 56 15.33 2.99 13.53
CA ALA A 56 15.75 1.62 13.25
C ALA A 56 15.44 1.22 11.80
N MET A 57 14.29 1.60 11.25
CA MET A 57 13.97 1.40 9.84
C MET A 57 14.92 2.17 8.93
N ARG A 58 15.17 3.47 9.19
CA ARG A 58 16.13 4.27 8.40
C ARG A 58 17.54 3.69 8.44
N ALA A 59 17.98 3.19 9.60
CA ALA A 59 19.26 2.53 9.74
C ALA A 59 19.32 1.20 8.97
N ALA A 60 18.25 0.41 9.01
CA ALA A 60 18.15 -0.84 8.25
C ALA A 60 18.14 -0.62 6.73
N ARG A 61 17.54 0.47 6.24
CA ARG A 61 17.61 0.84 4.81
C ARG A 61 19.04 1.03 4.32
N LYS A 62 19.91 1.64 5.14
CA LYS A 62 21.32 1.86 4.81
C LYS A 62 22.13 0.57 4.65
N THR A 63 21.61 -0.57 5.11
CA THR A 63 22.26 -1.87 4.95
C THR A 63 21.78 -2.65 3.72
N LEU A 64 20.76 -2.16 3.01
CA LEU A 64 20.28 -2.82 1.79
C LEU A 64 21.33 -2.68 0.67
N PRO A 65 21.56 -3.75 -0.12
CA PRO A 65 22.53 -3.75 -1.22
C PRO A 65 21.95 -3.05 -2.47
N LEU A 66 21.62 -1.77 -2.34
CA LEU A 66 21.07 -0.98 -3.43
C LEU A 66 22.18 -0.25 -4.20
N PRO A 67 22.14 -0.25 -5.54
CA PRO A 67 22.95 0.65 -6.33
C PRO A 67 22.51 2.10 -6.07
N SER A 68 23.30 3.05 -6.57
CA SER A 68 22.84 4.44 -6.64
C SER A 68 21.53 4.49 -7.45
N PRO A 69 20.51 5.26 -7.01
CA PRO A 69 19.25 5.39 -7.73
C PRO A 69 19.50 5.77 -9.18
N ASP A 70 18.95 4.99 -10.11
CA ASP A 70 18.98 5.25 -11.54
C ASP A 70 17.53 5.47 -12.01
N PRO A 71 17.06 6.75 -12.07
CA PRO A 71 15.70 7.07 -12.46
C PRO A 71 15.38 6.58 -13.88
N ILE A 72 14.17 6.04 -14.04
CA ILE A 72 13.69 5.55 -15.33
C ILE A 72 12.79 6.64 -15.93
N GLU A 73 13.24 7.24 -17.03
CA GLU A 73 12.52 8.36 -17.67
C GLU A 73 11.48 7.90 -18.69
N ASP A 74 11.75 6.82 -19.44
CA ASP A 74 10.94 6.39 -20.58
C ASP A 74 10.61 4.89 -20.54
N ASP A 75 9.89 4.43 -19.51
CA ASP A 75 9.38 3.05 -19.49
C ASP A 75 8.17 2.91 -20.45
N PRO A 76 8.26 2.10 -21.53
CA PRO A 76 7.15 1.93 -22.48
C PRO A 76 5.92 1.21 -21.89
N ARG A 77 6.06 0.59 -20.71
CA ARG A 77 4.95 -0.05 -19.98
C ARG A 77 4.12 0.95 -19.19
N GLU A 78 4.70 2.13 -18.92
CA GLU A 78 4.09 3.16 -18.10
C GLU A 78 3.13 4.04 -18.92
N SER A 79 1.90 4.20 -18.44
CA SER A 79 0.94 5.13 -19.03
C SER A 79 1.16 6.55 -18.51
N GLN A 80 0.69 7.55 -19.26
CA GLN A 80 0.72 8.95 -18.80
C GLN A 80 0.01 9.12 -17.45
N ALA A 81 -1.10 8.42 -17.21
CA ALA A 81 -1.81 8.49 -15.94
C ALA A 81 -1.01 7.89 -14.78
N ASN A 82 -0.11 6.93 -15.04
CA ASN A 82 0.83 6.45 -14.02
C ASN A 82 1.83 7.56 -13.67
N ARG A 83 2.43 8.20 -14.68
CA ARG A 83 3.41 9.31 -14.51
C ARG A 83 2.82 10.48 -13.73
N ASP A 84 1.62 10.92 -14.13
CA ASP A 84 0.92 12.03 -13.48
C ASP A 84 0.71 11.74 -11.98
N ASN A 85 0.35 10.50 -11.65
CA ASN A 85 0.14 10.06 -10.28
C ASN A 85 1.44 9.96 -9.47
N ASP A 86 2.52 9.50 -10.09
CA ASP A 86 3.83 9.43 -9.45
C ASP A 86 4.39 10.84 -9.20
N GLU A 87 4.28 11.75 -10.18
CA GLU A 87 4.69 13.15 -10.07
C GLU A 87 3.99 13.87 -8.91
N ALA A 88 2.65 13.76 -8.83
CA ALA A 88 1.87 14.42 -7.79
C ALA A 88 2.22 13.98 -6.36
N PHE A 89 2.83 12.81 -6.20
CA PHE A 89 3.25 12.27 -4.90
C PHE A 89 4.77 12.16 -4.77
N GLY A 90 5.54 12.73 -5.71
CA GLY A 90 7.01 12.70 -5.69
C GLY A 90 7.61 11.30 -5.74
N ILE A 91 6.92 10.36 -6.37
CA ILE A 91 7.41 9.01 -6.60
C ILE A 91 8.35 9.05 -7.82
N VAL A 92 9.53 8.48 -7.66
CA VAL A 92 10.51 8.33 -8.75
C VAL A 92 10.77 6.85 -8.95
N ARG A 93 10.52 6.36 -10.17
CA ARG A 93 10.77 4.96 -10.53
C ARG A 93 12.25 4.77 -10.81
N VAL A 94 12.85 3.75 -10.21
CA VAL A 94 14.29 3.48 -10.32
C VAL A 94 14.57 2.06 -10.77
N ALA A 95 15.63 1.88 -11.55
CA ALA A 95 16.13 0.57 -11.94
C ALA A 95 16.95 -0.07 -10.81
N GLY A 96 16.92 -1.40 -10.73
CA GLY A 96 17.74 -2.16 -9.77
C GLY A 96 17.13 -3.50 -9.37
N PRO A 97 17.74 -4.20 -8.40
CA PRO A 97 17.23 -5.47 -7.89
C PRO A 97 15.81 -5.31 -7.29
N PRO A 98 14.77 -5.97 -7.83
CA PRO A 98 13.38 -5.65 -7.47
C PRO A 98 13.05 -5.88 -6.00
N LEU A 99 13.56 -6.96 -5.40
CA LEU A 99 13.29 -7.28 -3.99
C LEU A 99 13.95 -6.29 -3.02
N PRO A 100 15.26 -5.97 -3.12
CA PRO A 100 15.86 -4.87 -2.37
C PRO A 100 15.15 -3.52 -2.55
N LEU A 101 14.72 -3.17 -3.76
CA LEU A 101 14.00 -1.91 -4.02
C LEU A 101 12.64 -1.86 -3.31
N MET A 102 11.88 -2.96 -3.35
CA MET A 102 10.60 -3.04 -2.64
C MET A 102 10.79 -2.96 -1.12
N LEU A 103 11.83 -3.60 -0.57
CA LEU A 103 12.14 -3.48 0.86
C LEU A 103 12.56 -2.06 1.25
N ASP A 104 13.34 -1.37 0.42
CA ASP A 104 13.70 0.04 0.67
C ASP A 104 12.48 0.95 0.67
N GLY A 105 11.62 0.81 -0.34
CA GLY A 105 10.37 1.56 -0.44
C GLY A 105 9.44 1.30 0.75
N LEU A 106 9.27 0.02 1.13
CA LEU A 106 8.46 -0.37 2.28
C LEU A 106 9.01 0.21 3.59
N LEU A 107 10.33 0.09 3.84
CA LEU A 107 10.96 0.67 5.02
C LEU A 107 10.86 2.19 5.05
N LYS A 108 11.08 2.86 3.91
CA LYS A 108 10.99 4.32 3.81
C LYS A 108 9.58 4.80 4.12
N ALA A 109 8.58 4.16 3.53
CA ALA A 109 7.19 4.54 3.71
C ALA A 109 6.68 4.23 5.12
N ALA A 110 7.03 3.06 5.67
CA ALA A 110 6.64 2.69 7.03
C ALA A 110 7.28 3.62 8.07
N ALA A 111 8.57 3.98 7.91
CA ALA A 111 9.21 4.98 8.74
C ALA A 111 8.49 6.34 8.65
N GLY A 112 8.17 6.79 7.44
CA GLY A 112 7.46 8.05 7.21
C GLY A 112 6.06 8.09 7.84
N VAL A 113 5.31 6.97 7.83
CA VAL A 113 4.02 6.87 8.53
C VAL A 113 4.19 6.88 10.04
N VAL A 114 5.19 6.18 10.57
CA VAL A 114 5.47 6.14 12.00
C VAL A 114 5.91 7.51 12.53
N GLU A 115 6.76 8.21 11.79
CA GLU A 115 7.16 9.60 12.08
C GLU A 115 5.95 10.52 12.06
N ALA A 116 5.15 10.49 10.99
CA ALA A 116 3.96 11.32 10.88
C ALA A 116 2.97 11.08 12.03
N ALA A 117 2.82 9.82 12.47
CA ALA A 117 1.98 9.47 13.61
C ALA A 117 2.58 9.91 14.95
N ALA A 118 3.90 9.85 15.10
CA ALA A 118 4.60 10.32 16.30
C ALA A 118 4.53 11.85 16.43
N ASP A 119 4.78 12.57 15.34
CA ASP A 119 4.93 14.02 15.32
C ASP A 119 3.58 14.75 15.27
N HIS A 120 2.63 14.26 14.47
CA HIS A 120 1.33 14.94 14.27
C HIS A 120 0.15 14.21 14.93
N GLY A 121 0.34 12.99 15.42
CA GLY A 121 -0.75 12.15 15.93
C GLY A 121 -1.64 11.57 14.83
N THR A 122 -2.51 10.64 15.22
CA THR A 122 -3.55 10.08 14.35
C THR A 122 -4.75 9.58 15.14
N ARG A 123 -5.95 9.71 14.54
CA ARG A 123 -7.20 9.12 15.02
C ARG A 123 -7.43 7.70 14.51
N LEU A 124 -6.41 7.07 13.91
CA LEU A 124 -6.49 5.68 13.48
C LEU A 124 -6.72 4.77 14.70
N PRO A 125 -7.76 3.92 14.71
CA PRO A 125 -8.00 3.00 15.82
C PRO A 125 -6.82 2.07 16.09
N ALA A 126 -6.62 1.69 17.35
CA ALA A 126 -5.46 0.89 17.78
C ALA A 126 -5.36 -0.46 17.06
N GLU A 127 -6.50 -1.07 16.72
CA GLU A 127 -6.56 -2.31 15.95
C GLU A 127 -6.09 -2.13 14.50
N GLU A 128 -6.40 -0.99 13.87
CA GLU A 128 -5.94 -0.67 12.52
C GLU A 128 -4.46 -0.28 12.53
N TRP A 129 -3.99 0.44 13.56
CA TRP A 129 -2.57 0.67 13.78
C TRP A 129 -1.79 -0.64 13.92
N THR A 130 -2.31 -1.56 14.72
CA THR A 130 -1.73 -2.90 14.89
C THR A 130 -1.71 -3.65 13.56
N ALA A 131 -2.79 -3.60 12.77
CA ALA A 131 -2.86 -4.24 11.46
C ALA A 131 -1.84 -3.65 10.46
N LEU A 132 -1.64 -2.33 10.48
CA LEU A 132 -0.65 -1.64 9.66
C LEU A 132 0.75 -2.18 9.94
N VAL A 133 1.17 -2.17 11.21
CA VAL A 133 2.50 -2.66 11.65
C VAL A 133 2.65 -4.16 11.46
N HIS A 134 1.57 -4.93 11.70
CA HIS A 134 1.57 -6.38 11.49
C HIS A 134 1.84 -6.74 10.02
N GLY A 135 1.41 -5.90 9.08
CA GLY A 135 1.74 -6.06 7.67
C GLY A 135 3.24 -6.06 7.41
N PHE A 136 3.93 -5.06 7.95
CA PHE A 136 5.39 -4.97 7.84
C PHE A 136 6.09 -6.21 8.42
N ASP A 137 5.68 -6.63 9.62
CA ASP A 137 6.26 -7.80 10.28
C ASP A 137 6.05 -9.10 9.50
N THR A 138 4.85 -9.27 8.96
CA THR A 138 4.48 -10.46 8.17
C THR A 138 5.30 -10.53 6.89
N MET A 139 5.52 -9.41 6.22
CA MET A 139 6.32 -9.37 4.99
C MET A 139 7.79 -9.74 5.27
N LEU A 140 8.38 -9.19 6.34
CA LEU A 140 9.76 -9.53 6.73
C LEU A 140 9.88 -10.99 7.19
N GLY A 141 8.93 -11.49 7.96
CA GLY A 141 8.88 -12.89 8.39
C GLY A 141 8.83 -13.84 7.19
N TRP A 142 7.89 -13.60 6.28
CA TRP A 142 7.71 -14.41 5.08
C TRP A 142 8.95 -14.43 4.20
N LEU A 143 9.54 -13.27 3.91
CA LEU A 143 10.78 -13.18 3.13
C LEU A 143 11.97 -13.81 3.88
N GLY A 144 11.95 -13.85 5.21
CA GLY A 144 12.98 -14.48 6.03
C GLY A 144 12.85 -15.99 6.16
N GLY A 145 11.76 -16.56 5.66
CA GLY A 145 11.44 -17.99 5.77
C GLY A 145 10.76 -18.37 7.10
N ASP A 146 10.25 -17.40 7.86
CA ASP A 146 9.42 -17.67 9.02
C ASP A 146 7.94 -17.66 8.63
N ASP A 147 7.36 -18.86 8.57
CA ASP A 147 5.95 -19.07 8.26
C ASP A 147 5.05 -18.92 9.51
N ARG A 148 5.62 -18.60 10.69
CA ARG A 148 4.86 -18.45 11.93
C ARG A 148 4.32 -17.02 12.06
N PRO A 149 3.19 -16.83 12.77
CA PRO A 149 2.75 -15.50 13.18
C PRO A 149 3.88 -14.78 13.90
N SER A 150 4.11 -13.51 13.55
CA SER A 150 5.10 -12.66 14.22
C SER A 150 4.87 -12.68 15.74
N SER A 151 5.86 -13.12 16.51
CA SER A 151 5.86 -13.04 17.97
C SER A 151 6.50 -11.74 18.49
N ARG A 152 6.67 -10.74 17.61
CA ARG A 152 7.33 -9.49 17.97
C ARG A 152 6.43 -8.70 18.93
N PRO A 153 7.02 -7.93 19.85
CA PRO A 153 6.26 -7.01 20.67
C PRO A 153 5.42 -6.06 19.78
N PRO A 154 4.21 -5.68 20.21
CA PRO A 154 3.46 -4.63 19.52
C PRO A 154 4.25 -3.34 19.55
N LEU A 155 4.17 -2.57 18.46
CA LEU A 155 4.69 -1.20 18.43
C LEU A 155 3.84 -0.32 19.37
N ALA A 156 4.47 0.68 19.98
CA ALA A 156 3.76 1.71 20.74
C ALA A 156 2.56 2.28 19.94
N SER A 157 1.47 2.59 20.63
CA SER A 157 0.34 3.27 20.01
C SER A 157 0.69 4.75 19.81
N PRO A 158 0.37 5.34 18.65
CA PRO A 158 0.57 6.76 18.44
C PRO A 158 -0.40 7.56 19.30
N PRO A 159 -0.05 8.80 19.66
CA PRO A 159 -0.98 9.70 20.30
C PRO A 159 -2.09 10.12 19.32
N GLU A 160 -3.26 10.49 19.84
CA GLU A 160 -4.33 11.07 19.03
C GLU A 160 -3.93 12.45 18.49
N GLU A 161 -3.24 13.23 19.33
CA GLU A 161 -2.63 14.52 18.99
C GLU A 161 -1.12 14.46 19.25
N GLY A 162 -0.31 14.71 18.23
CA GLY A 162 1.14 14.77 18.35
C GLY A 162 1.67 16.14 18.82
N PRO A 163 2.97 16.26 19.15
CA PRO A 163 3.61 17.53 19.52
C PRO A 163 3.46 18.63 18.46
N GLU A 164 3.32 18.25 17.19
CA GLU A 164 3.11 19.13 16.05
C GLU A 164 1.69 19.03 15.48
N SER A 165 0.69 18.63 16.28
CA SER A 165 -0.71 18.54 15.84
C SER A 165 -1.29 19.87 15.35
N ASN A 166 -0.79 20.99 15.90
CA ASN A 166 -1.16 22.35 15.51
C ASN A 166 -0.38 22.87 14.30
N ALA A 167 0.60 22.13 13.78
CA ALA A 167 1.31 22.51 12.57
C ALA A 167 0.35 22.42 11.37
N ASP A 168 0.39 23.41 10.49
CA ASP A 168 -0.52 23.49 9.35
C ASP A 168 -0.38 22.31 8.36
N ASP A 169 0.73 21.57 8.40
CA ASP A 169 1.07 20.57 7.39
C ASP A 169 0.76 19.11 7.80
N GLY A 170 0.44 18.82 9.06
CA GLY A 170 0.32 17.43 9.54
C GLY A 170 -0.69 16.58 8.76
N VAL A 171 -1.78 17.17 8.28
CA VAL A 171 -2.77 16.50 7.41
C VAL A 171 -2.16 16.13 6.06
N LEU A 172 -1.40 17.03 5.44
CA LEU A 172 -0.75 16.78 4.14
C LEU A 172 0.37 15.74 4.28
N VAL A 173 1.12 15.78 5.39
CA VAL A 173 2.12 14.76 5.72
C VAL A 173 1.46 13.38 5.81
N ARG A 174 0.39 13.21 6.60
CA ARG A 174 -0.33 11.93 6.69
C ARG A 174 -0.90 11.49 5.34
N TRP A 175 -1.46 12.42 4.57
CA TRP A 175 -1.98 12.15 3.23
C TRP A 175 -0.89 11.58 2.32
N VAL A 176 0.26 12.25 2.19
CA VAL A 176 1.34 11.81 1.30
C VAL A 176 2.00 10.53 1.79
N ARG A 177 2.38 10.46 3.08
CA ARG A 177 3.07 9.29 3.66
C ARG A 177 2.18 8.05 3.65
N GLY A 178 0.88 8.21 3.90
CA GLY A 178 -0.10 7.13 3.78
C GLY A 178 -0.16 6.59 2.36
N HIS A 179 -0.17 7.44 1.32
CA HIS A 179 -0.16 6.97 -0.06
C HIS A 179 1.16 6.29 -0.47
N HIS A 180 2.31 6.79 -0.01
CA HIS A 180 3.59 6.10 -0.20
C HIS A 180 3.57 4.68 0.36
N LEU A 181 3.05 4.51 1.59
CA LEU A 181 2.93 3.19 2.20
C LEU A 181 1.93 2.32 1.46
N PHE A 182 0.81 2.88 0.99
CA PHE A 182 -0.18 2.15 0.22
C PHE A 182 0.41 1.59 -1.09
N MET A 183 1.26 2.36 -1.79
CA MET A 183 1.97 1.87 -2.99
C MET A 183 2.93 0.72 -2.67
N ALA A 184 3.72 0.84 -1.61
CA ALA A 184 4.62 -0.24 -1.17
C ALA A 184 3.85 -1.51 -0.76
N ILE A 185 2.72 -1.36 -0.08
CA ILE A 185 1.82 -2.48 0.28
C ILE A 185 1.20 -3.11 -0.98
N CYS A 186 0.83 -2.31 -1.99
CA CYS A 186 0.33 -2.84 -3.27
C CYS A 186 1.39 -3.75 -3.92
N GLN A 187 2.66 -3.33 -3.96
CA GLN A 187 3.76 -4.16 -4.45
C GLN A 187 3.92 -5.47 -3.65
N ALA A 188 3.93 -5.39 -2.32
CA ALA A 188 4.06 -6.55 -1.45
C ALA A 188 2.90 -7.55 -1.62
N CYS A 189 1.66 -7.05 -1.68
CA CYS A 189 0.48 -7.87 -1.93
C CYS A 189 0.51 -8.52 -3.32
N ALA A 190 0.90 -7.76 -4.35
CA ALA A 190 1.03 -8.27 -5.72
C ALA A 190 2.08 -9.39 -5.81
N LEU A 191 3.22 -9.25 -5.12
CA LEU A 191 4.24 -10.29 -5.02
C LEU A 191 3.69 -11.55 -4.35
N ALA A 192 3.00 -11.40 -3.21
CA ALA A 192 2.41 -12.52 -2.49
C ALA A 192 1.39 -13.29 -3.34
N LEU A 193 0.53 -12.58 -4.08
CA LEU A 193 -0.42 -13.21 -5.02
C LEU A 193 0.29 -13.91 -6.19
N ALA A 194 1.34 -13.30 -6.75
CA ALA A 194 2.15 -13.91 -7.80
C ALA A 194 2.80 -15.21 -7.31
N HIS A 195 3.39 -15.21 -6.12
CA HIS A 195 3.98 -16.38 -5.48
C HIS A 195 2.94 -17.45 -5.14
N ALA A 196 1.76 -17.08 -4.64
CA ALA A 196 0.68 -18.02 -4.37
C ALA A 196 0.27 -18.79 -5.64
N ARG A 197 0.09 -18.06 -6.75
CA ARG A 197 -0.22 -18.63 -8.06
C ARG A 197 0.90 -19.54 -8.57
N GLN A 198 2.15 -19.08 -8.53
CA GLN A 198 3.31 -19.85 -8.99
C GLN A 198 3.51 -21.13 -8.15
N ALA A 199 3.34 -21.06 -6.83
CA ALA A 199 3.42 -22.21 -5.94
C ALA A 199 2.32 -23.24 -6.24
N GLN A 200 1.09 -22.78 -6.50
CA GLN A 200 0.00 -23.65 -6.92
C GLN A 200 0.31 -24.35 -8.26
N GLN A 201 0.84 -23.63 -9.25
CA GLN A 201 1.25 -24.20 -10.54
C GLN A 201 2.34 -25.27 -10.41
N ARG A 202 3.20 -25.16 -9.38
CA ARG A 202 4.27 -26.11 -9.08
C ARG A 202 3.82 -27.27 -8.17
N GLY A 203 2.55 -27.32 -7.76
CA GLY A 203 2.07 -28.35 -6.84
C GLY A 203 2.63 -28.20 -5.42
N ALA A 204 2.92 -26.97 -4.98
CA ALA A 204 3.42 -26.64 -3.64
C ALA A 204 2.31 -25.99 -2.78
N PRO A 205 1.29 -26.76 -2.31
CA PRO A 205 0.10 -26.21 -1.65
C PRO A 205 0.42 -25.50 -0.32
N ALA A 206 1.45 -25.93 0.40
CA ALA A 206 1.88 -25.25 1.63
C ALA A 206 2.38 -23.82 1.35
N SER A 207 3.28 -23.66 0.38
CA SER A 207 3.78 -22.34 -0.03
C SER A 207 2.68 -21.47 -0.63
N ALA A 208 1.75 -22.04 -1.40
CA ALA A 208 0.60 -21.31 -1.94
C ALA A 208 -0.29 -20.76 -0.82
N ARG A 209 -0.57 -21.57 0.20
CA ARG A 209 -1.32 -21.18 1.39
C ARG A 209 -0.63 -20.07 2.18
N THR A 210 0.67 -20.21 2.45
CA THR A 210 1.45 -19.18 3.15
C THR A 210 1.40 -17.85 2.39
N ALA A 211 1.70 -17.87 1.09
CA ALA A 211 1.70 -16.66 0.27
C ALA A 211 0.30 -16.01 0.18
N LEU A 212 -0.78 -16.80 0.13
CA LEU A 212 -2.14 -16.25 0.18
C LEU A 212 -2.47 -15.60 1.53
N GLY A 213 -2.03 -16.22 2.64
CA GLY A 213 -2.16 -15.62 3.97
C GLY A 213 -1.43 -14.28 4.07
N VAL A 214 -0.21 -14.20 3.53
CA VAL A 214 0.55 -12.95 3.44
C VAL A 214 -0.20 -11.91 2.63
N ALA A 215 -0.78 -12.29 1.47
CA ALA A 215 -1.56 -11.38 0.64
C ALA A 215 -2.79 -10.82 1.40
N ALA A 216 -3.45 -11.64 2.23
CA ALA A 216 -4.57 -11.20 3.05
C ALA A 216 -4.14 -10.19 4.12
N VAL A 217 -3.01 -10.44 4.80
CA VAL A 217 -2.44 -9.50 5.77
C VAL A 217 -2.03 -8.19 5.09
N MET A 218 -1.42 -8.24 3.89
CA MET A 218 -1.05 -7.04 3.14
C MET A 218 -2.29 -6.22 2.76
N MET A 219 -3.37 -6.87 2.34
CA MET A 219 -4.62 -6.19 2.03
C MET A 219 -5.23 -5.52 3.28
N SER A 220 -5.14 -6.18 4.44
CA SER A 220 -5.56 -5.61 5.74
C SER A 220 -4.74 -4.37 6.10
N SER A 221 -3.41 -4.45 5.97
CA SER A 221 -2.50 -3.32 6.18
C SER A 221 -2.78 -2.18 5.19
N GLY A 222 -3.13 -2.50 3.95
CA GLY A 222 -3.56 -1.53 2.94
C GLY A 222 -4.84 -0.79 3.33
N ARG A 223 -5.82 -1.50 3.90
CA ARG A 223 -7.04 -0.90 4.47
C ARG A 223 -6.71 0.10 5.58
N ALA A 224 -5.88 -0.30 6.54
CA ALA A 224 -5.46 0.57 7.64
C ALA A 224 -4.71 1.81 7.13
N THR A 225 -3.85 1.62 6.12
CA THR A 225 -3.09 2.70 5.49
C THR A 225 -3.99 3.71 4.77
N LEU A 226 -5.03 3.25 4.07
CA LEU A 226 -6.03 4.15 3.47
C LEU A 226 -6.77 4.98 4.52
N ARG A 227 -7.09 4.39 5.68
CA ARG A 227 -7.71 5.11 6.80
C ARG A 227 -6.76 6.13 7.42
N PHE A 228 -5.49 5.79 7.55
CA PHE A 228 -4.45 6.72 8.00
C PHE A 228 -4.31 7.92 7.05
N ALA A 229 -4.22 7.67 5.75
CA ALA A 229 -4.14 8.74 4.75
C ALA A 229 -5.39 9.63 4.75
N ALA A 230 -6.56 9.05 5.03
CA ALA A 230 -7.84 9.74 5.10
C ALA A 230 -8.14 10.36 6.48
N ASP A 231 -7.18 10.36 7.40
CA ASP A 231 -7.34 10.98 8.73
C ASP A 231 -7.26 12.51 8.64
N ALA A 232 -8.31 13.09 8.04
CA ALA A 232 -8.49 14.50 7.78
C ALA A 232 -9.99 14.87 7.91
N SER A 233 -10.29 16.13 8.24
CA SER A 233 -11.68 16.61 8.16
C SER A 233 -12.07 16.92 6.70
N PRO A 234 -13.36 16.99 6.37
CA PRO A 234 -13.81 17.47 5.05
C PRO A 234 -13.30 18.88 4.72
N THR A 235 -13.16 19.74 5.74
CA THR A 235 -12.57 21.08 5.60
C THR A 235 -11.11 21.00 5.22
N ASP A 236 -10.31 20.16 5.90
CA ASP A 236 -8.89 19.99 5.56
C ASP A 236 -8.74 19.43 4.16
N TYR A 237 -9.61 18.51 3.76
CA TYR A 237 -9.57 17.99 2.39
C TYR A 237 -9.84 19.07 1.36
N THR A 238 -10.90 19.86 1.52
CA THR A 238 -11.26 20.88 0.53
C THR A 238 -10.28 22.05 0.50
N THR A 239 -9.70 22.42 1.64
CA THR A 239 -8.85 23.61 1.77
C THR A 239 -7.35 23.33 1.68
N ARG A 240 -6.91 22.10 2.00
CA ARG A 240 -5.49 21.72 2.03
C ARG A 240 -5.15 20.63 1.03
N ILE A 241 -5.86 19.51 1.01
CA ILE A 241 -5.51 18.35 0.15
C ILE A 241 -5.95 18.56 -1.32
N ARG A 242 -7.23 18.86 -1.56
CA ARG A 242 -7.78 18.99 -2.92
C ARG A 242 -7.01 20.00 -3.79
N PRO A 243 -6.58 21.16 -3.29
CA PRO A 243 -5.77 22.10 -4.08
C PRO A 243 -4.45 21.51 -4.59
N THR A 244 -3.86 20.55 -3.86
CA THR A 244 -2.60 19.91 -4.29
C THR A 244 -2.81 18.84 -5.35
N LEU A 245 -4.05 18.41 -5.56
CA LEU A 245 -4.45 17.40 -6.56
C LEU A 245 -5.10 18.01 -7.80
N MET A 246 -5.03 19.34 -7.95
CA MET A 246 -5.64 20.08 -9.06
C MET A 246 -4.60 20.95 -9.77
N PRO A 247 -4.83 21.30 -11.05
CA PRO A 247 -3.99 22.27 -11.75
C PRO A 247 -3.95 23.62 -11.01
N PRO A 248 -2.80 24.32 -11.00
CA PRO A 248 -1.55 24.00 -11.70
C PRO A 248 -0.61 23.05 -10.93
N VAL A 249 -0.96 22.61 -9.72
CA VAL A 249 -0.07 21.83 -8.85
C VAL A 249 0.07 20.38 -9.32
N ALA A 250 -1.03 19.77 -9.76
CA ALA A 250 -1.04 18.42 -10.31
C ALA A 250 -1.71 18.38 -11.70
N PRO A 251 -1.38 17.38 -12.54
CA PRO A 251 -2.02 17.21 -13.84
C PRO A 251 -3.55 17.08 -13.75
N PRO A 252 -4.30 17.49 -14.80
CA PRO A 252 -5.74 17.30 -14.84
C PRO A 252 -6.08 15.80 -14.96
N ARG A 253 -7.15 15.36 -14.25
CA ARG A 253 -7.70 13.99 -14.26
C ARG A 253 -6.93 12.96 -13.42
N MET A 254 -6.28 13.43 -12.35
CA MET A 254 -5.70 12.58 -11.32
C MET A 254 -6.73 11.57 -10.77
N SER A 255 -6.32 10.31 -10.73
CA SER A 255 -7.11 9.23 -10.14
C SER A 255 -6.19 8.16 -9.61
N GLY A 256 -6.32 7.84 -8.32
CA GLY A 256 -5.58 6.75 -7.69
C GLY A 256 -5.89 5.36 -8.26
N LEU A 257 -6.88 5.22 -9.15
CA LEU A 257 -7.09 3.98 -9.91
C LEU A 257 -5.94 3.66 -10.86
N HIS A 258 -5.25 4.69 -11.35
CA HIS A 258 -4.18 4.60 -12.33
C HIS A 258 -2.78 4.70 -11.70
N TRP A 259 -2.64 4.41 -10.41
CA TRP A 259 -1.30 4.14 -9.88
C TRP A 259 -0.80 2.80 -10.40
N ARG A 260 0.45 2.78 -10.89
CA ARG A 260 1.06 1.60 -11.49
C ARG A 260 1.08 0.39 -10.55
N ASP A 261 1.38 0.60 -9.27
CA ASP A 261 1.42 -0.47 -8.26
C ASP A 261 0.02 -1.04 -7.98
N HIS A 262 -1.01 -0.20 -8.00
CA HIS A 262 -2.39 -0.64 -7.86
C HIS A 262 -2.85 -1.41 -9.11
N GLU A 263 -2.55 -0.93 -10.32
CA GLU A 263 -2.86 -1.64 -11.57
C GLU A 263 -2.21 -3.03 -11.60
N GLU A 264 -0.96 -3.13 -11.14
CA GLU A 264 -0.24 -4.38 -10.98
C GLU A 264 -0.91 -5.32 -9.96
N LEU A 265 -1.30 -4.81 -8.78
CA LEU A 265 -2.07 -5.58 -7.80
C LEU A 265 -3.36 -6.14 -8.42
N ILE A 266 -4.12 -5.32 -9.15
CA ILE A 266 -5.34 -5.77 -9.83
C ILE A 266 -5.05 -6.80 -10.90
N ARG A 267 -3.92 -6.68 -11.62
CA ARG A 267 -3.47 -7.69 -12.58
C ARG A 267 -3.20 -9.02 -11.88
N GLN A 268 -2.57 -9.03 -10.70
CA GLN A 268 -2.31 -10.27 -9.95
C GLN A 268 -3.58 -10.88 -9.35
N ILE A 269 -4.54 -10.07 -8.88
CA ILE A 269 -5.87 -10.57 -8.47
C ILE A 269 -6.56 -11.29 -9.64
N ARG A 270 -6.54 -10.70 -10.85
CA ARG A 270 -7.07 -11.34 -12.06
C ARG A 270 -6.28 -12.58 -12.49
N ALA A 271 -4.98 -12.63 -12.19
CA ALA A 271 -4.14 -13.77 -12.54
C ALA A 271 -4.43 -14.96 -11.62
N VAL A 272 -4.55 -14.72 -10.31
CA VAL A 272 -4.88 -15.78 -9.32
C VAL A 272 -6.32 -16.26 -9.44
N SER A 273 -7.24 -15.39 -9.90
CA SER A 273 -8.66 -15.74 -10.05
C SER A 273 -8.88 -16.95 -10.97
N ARG A 274 -8.03 -17.12 -11.99
CA ARG A 274 -8.08 -18.24 -12.94
C ARG A 274 -7.88 -19.61 -12.30
N SER A 275 -7.24 -19.66 -11.13
CA SER A 275 -6.96 -20.89 -10.39
C SER A 275 -7.56 -20.85 -8.98
N TRP A 276 -8.48 -19.91 -8.72
CA TRP A 276 -8.98 -19.61 -7.39
C TRP A 276 -9.72 -20.77 -6.75
N THR A 277 -10.62 -21.45 -7.48
CA THR A 277 -11.36 -22.60 -6.96
C THR A 277 -10.41 -23.68 -6.41
N GLN A 278 -9.32 -23.97 -7.13
CA GLN A 278 -8.33 -24.92 -6.64
C GLN A 278 -7.52 -24.34 -5.47
N LEU A 279 -7.19 -23.06 -5.47
CA LEU A 279 -6.49 -22.43 -4.35
C LEU A 279 -7.33 -22.46 -3.06
N ALA A 280 -8.60 -22.08 -3.16
CA ALA A 280 -9.58 -22.09 -2.08
C ALA A 280 -9.82 -23.51 -1.54
N ARG A 281 -9.79 -24.55 -2.39
CA ARG A 281 -9.84 -25.95 -1.91
C ARG A 281 -8.65 -26.33 -1.02
N HIS A 282 -7.44 -25.85 -1.33
CA HIS A 282 -6.23 -26.19 -0.57
C HIS A 282 -5.96 -25.24 0.62
N ALA A 283 -6.53 -24.04 0.60
CA ALA A 283 -6.34 -22.99 1.58
C ALA A 283 -7.65 -22.24 1.88
N PRO A 284 -8.72 -22.93 2.32
CA PRO A 284 -10.07 -22.35 2.42
C PRO A 284 -10.10 -21.14 3.36
N ARG A 285 -9.47 -21.26 4.53
CA ARG A 285 -9.39 -20.16 5.50
C ARG A 285 -8.70 -18.93 4.94
N GLN A 286 -7.56 -19.09 4.25
CA GLN A 286 -6.82 -17.97 3.68
C GLN A 286 -7.55 -17.34 2.50
N ALA A 287 -8.29 -18.13 1.70
CA ALA A 287 -9.13 -17.62 0.63
C ALA A 287 -10.30 -16.80 1.17
N GLU A 288 -11.03 -17.32 2.16
CA GLU A 288 -12.11 -16.60 2.86
C GLU A 288 -11.60 -15.29 3.50
N GLU A 289 -10.45 -15.35 4.16
CA GLU A 289 -9.82 -14.18 4.78
C GLU A 289 -9.44 -13.14 3.72
N PHE A 290 -8.82 -13.55 2.61
CA PHE A 290 -8.47 -12.67 1.51
C PHE A 290 -9.71 -12.01 0.87
N GLU A 291 -10.78 -12.77 0.62
CA GLU A 291 -12.03 -12.25 0.08
C GLU A 291 -12.68 -11.23 1.03
N SER A 292 -12.74 -11.56 2.32
CA SER A 292 -13.29 -10.69 3.36
C SER A 292 -12.52 -9.38 3.48
N VAL A 293 -11.19 -9.45 3.53
CA VAL A 293 -10.36 -8.25 3.64
C VAL A 293 -10.35 -7.42 2.36
N LEU A 294 -10.40 -8.05 1.19
CA LEU A 294 -10.57 -7.34 -0.09
C LEU A 294 -11.89 -6.58 -0.10
N ALA A 295 -12.99 -7.20 0.35
CA ALA A 295 -14.30 -6.56 0.43
C ALA A 295 -14.27 -5.34 1.37
N THR A 296 -13.71 -5.49 2.57
CA THR A 296 -13.63 -4.38 3.55
C THR A 296 -12.62 -3.29 3.15
N THR A 297 -11.63 -3.61 2.31
CA THR A 297 -10.72 -2.61 1.74
C THR A 297 -11.44 -1.71 0.74
N TYR A 298 -12.34 -2.25 -0.09
CA TYR A 298 -13.22 -1.41 -0.92
C TYR A 298 -14.14 -0.53 -0.09
N ASP A 299 -14.67 -1.04 1.03
CA ASP A 299 -15.49 -0.23 1.93
C ASP A 299 -14.70 0.93 2.54
N ALA A 300 -13.45 0.67 2.96
CA ALA A 300 -12.57 1.74 3.45
C ALA A 300 -12.28 2.77 2.36
N HIS A 301 -11.91 2.34 1.15
CA HIS A 301 -11.66 3.24 0.02
C HIS A 301 -12.92 4.05 -0.35
N ARG A 302 -14.09 3.42 -0.35
CA ARG A 302 -15.37 4.11 -0.56
C ARG A 302 -15.56 5.20 0.48
N ASN A 303 -15.33 4.88 1.75
CA ASN A 303 -15.50 5.82 2.85
C ASN A 303 -14.56 7.02 2.71
N VAL A 304 -13.32 6.83 2.23
CA VAL A 304 -12.43 7.95 1.86
C VAL A 304 -13.09 8.85 0.82
N CYS A 305 -13.59 8.30 -0.29
CA CYS A 305 -14.23 9.11 -1.33
C CYS A 305 -15.54 9.77 -0.88
N SER A 306 -16.39 9.10 -0.09
CA SER A 306 -17.66 9.65 0.36
C SER A 306 -17.49 10.69 1.47
N HIS A 307 -16.49 10.51 2.35
CA HIS A 307 -16.19 11.42 3.46
C HIS A 307 -15.72 12.80 2.97
N PHE A 308 -15.04 12.83 1.82
CA PHE A 308 -14.42 14.05 1.30
C PHE A 308 -15.20 14.77 0.21
N VAL A 309 -15.99 14.04 -0.59
CA VAL A 309 -16.52 14.57 -1.86
C VAL A 309 -18.06 14.51 -1.92
N GLY A 310 -18.73 13.85 -0.96
CA GLY A 310 -20.18 13.70 -0.97
C GLY A 310 -20.69 13.06 -2.28
N GLU A 311 -21.71 13.66 -2.91
CA GLU A 311 -22.21 13.28 -4.25
C GLU A 311 -21.52 14.04 -5.40
N GLU A 312 -20.46 14.83 -5.16
CA GLU A 312 -19.79 15.54 -6.24
C GLU A 312 -19.25 14.58 -7.32
N PRO A 313 -19.19 15.02 -8.60
CA PRO A 313 -18.63 14.23 -9.67
C PRO A 313 -17.22 13.79 -9.29
N SER A 314 -16.92 12.50 -9.50
CA SER A 314 -15.55 12.00 -9.38
C SER A 314 -14.56 12.90 -10.14
N LEU A 315 -13.29 12.96 -9.73
CA LEU A 315 -12.22 13.52 -10.57
C LEU A 315 -12.18 12.86 -11.97
N LEU A 316 -12.78 11.68 -12.11
CA LEU A 316 -13.01 10.97 -13.37
C LEU A 316 -14.19 11.53 -14.21
N ALA A 317 -15.17 12.20 -13.59
CA ALA A 317 -16.42 12.61 -14.21
C ALA A 317 -16.50 14.10 -14.58
N SER A 318 -15.55 14.92 -14.13
CA SER A 318 -15.55 16.37 -14.32
C SER A 318 -15.21 16.83 -15.75
N SER A 319 -15.14 15.93 -16.74
CA SER A 319 -15.00 16.33 -18.15
C SER A 319 -15.50 15.26 -19.13
N GLY A 320 -16.64 15.52 -19.81
CA GLY A 320 -16.80 15.05 -21.20
C GLY A 320 -18.15 14.53 -21.70
N SER A 321 -19.13 14.14 -20.87
CA SER A 321 -20.39 13.58 -21.40
C SER A 321 -21.61 14.46 -21.13
N ARG A 322 -22.04 15.22 -22.16
CA ARG A 322 -23.46 15.55 -22.31
C ARG A 322 -24.19 14.25 -22.65
N GLY A 323 -24.74 13.57 -21.65
CA GLY A 323 -25.59 12.39 -21.85
C GLY A 323 -25.03 11.07 -21.34
N SER A 324 -24.74 10.99 -20.05
CA SER A 324 -24.85 9.78 -19.21
C SER A 324 -24.57 10.25 -17.79
N ALA A 325 -25.40 9.85 -16.81
CA ALA A 325 -25.29 10.32 -15.43
C ALA A 325 -23.85 10.17 -14.91
N SER A 326 -23.24 11.26 -14.45
CA SER A 326 -21.89 11.27 -13.88
C SER A 326 -21.87 10.37 -12.65
N ALA A 327 -21.33 9.17 -12.78
CA ALA A 327 -21.21 8.23 -11.67
C ALA A 327 -20.33 8.86 -10.57
N SER A 328 -20.86 8.99 -9.35
CA SER A 328 -20.09 9.45 -8.19
C SER A 328 -18.96 8.46 -7.87
N GLY A 329 -17.86 8.92 -7.25
CA GLY A 329 -16.74 8.06 -6.86
C GLY A 329 -17.16 6.78 -6.12
N PRO A 330 -18.06 6.85 -5.11
CA PRO A 330 -18.60 5.68 -4.43
C PRO A 330 -19.30 4.67 -5.35
N SER A 331 -20.04 5.12 -6.37
CA SER A 331 -20.74 4.24 -7.31
C SER A 331 -19.79 3.50 -8.26
N VAL A 332 -18.65 4.10 -8.61
CA VAL A 332 -17.57 3.44 -9.37
C VAL A 332 -16.89 2.38 -8.51
N LEU A 333 -16.59 2.70 -7.25
CA LEU A 333 -15.97 1.76 -6.31
C LEU A 333 -16.86 0.54 -6.01
N ASP A 334 -18.18 0.73 -5.87
CA ASP A 334 -19.12 -0.40 -5.72
C ASP A 334 -19.11 -1.34 -6.93
N ARG A 335 -19.06 -0.77 -8.13
CA ARG A 335 -18.99 -1.55 -9.36
C ARG A 335 -17.69 -2.35 -9.42
N LEU A 336 -16.56 -1.71 -9.08
CA LEU A 336 -15.24 -2.36 -9.03
C LEU A 336 -15.19 -3.45 -7.95
N ARG A 337 -15.76 -3.20 -6.76
CA ARG A 337 -15.89 -4.18 -5.69
C ARG A 337 -16.62 -5.43 -6.18
N ARG A 338 -17.84 -5.26 -6.72
CA ARG A 338 -18.64 -6.38 -7.25
C ARG A 338 -17.89 -7.14 -8.33
N GLN A 339 -17.32 -6.42 -9.31
CA GLN A 339 -16.57 -7.03 -10.40
C GLN A 339 -15.39 -7.84 -9.88
N ARG A 340 -14.59 -7.30 -8.95
CA ARG A 340 -13.36 -7.95 -8.46
C ARG A 340 -13.65 -9.10 -7.51
N LEU A 341 -14.66 -9.00 -6.64
CA LEU A 341 -15.11 -10.13 -5.81
C LEU A 341 -15.72 -11.25 -6.65
N SER A 342 -16.43 -10.92 -7.74
CA SER A 342 -16.96 -11.96 -8.65
C SER A 342 -15.88 -12.79 -9.33
N LEU A 343 -14.65 -12.26 -9.47
CA LEU A 343 -13.52 -13.04 -9.97
C LEU A 343 -13.08 -14.14 -9.00
N LEU A 344 -13.31 -13.93 -7.70
CA LEU A 344 -12.89 -14.83 -6.63
C LEU A 344 -14.06 -15.70 -6.11
N SER A 345 -15.27 -15.49 -6.62
CA SER A 345 -16.39 -16.33 -6.23
C SER A 345 -16.25 -17.70 -6.89
N SER A 346 -16.09 -18.75 -6.09
CA SER A 346 -16.29 -20.11 -6.57
C SER A 346 -17.78 -20.27 -6.91
N ALA A 347 -18.12 -20.53 -8.17
CA ALA A 347 -19.47 -20.99 -8.47
C ALA A 347 -19.76 -22.26 -7.64
N PRO A 348 -20.99 -22.47 -7.14
CA PRO A 348 -21.36 -23.77 -6.62
C PRO A 348 -21.12 -24.80 -7.73
N GLU A 349 -20.33 -25.84 -7.45
CA GLU A 349 -20.33 -27.04 -8.28
C GLU A 349 -21.69 -27.72 -8.02
N ASP A 350 -22.54 -27.75 -9.05
CA ASP A 350 -23.82 -28.51 -9.07
C ASP A 350 -23.59 -30.02 -8.96
#